data_AF-Q04210-F1
#
_entry.id   AF-Q04210-F1
#
_cell.length_a   1.000
_cell.length_b   1.000
_cell.length_c   1.000
_cell.angle_alpha   90.00
_cell.angle_beta   90.00
_cell.angle_gamma   90.00
#
_symmetry.space_group_name_H-M   'P 1'
#
loop_
_entity.id
_entity.type
_entity.pdbx_description
1 polymer ?
#
loop_
_entity_poly.entity_id
_entity_poly.type
_entity_poly.pdbx_seq_one_letter_code
_entity_poly.pdbx_strand_id
1 'polypeptide(L)'
;MGVYLAVLFSLLVIEMAILFILVLPLPQRMRRWLYIRYSIISTNKKFRTYMVGIMIFVGLLFIDSWKRSQIRVSTYRNQKNPYIINSVTPVDALASRAYNQRNVYISGFIIYFYICILTVMSILRRIVEWNDKMKAGDDILKEKLRRKQKYLEELQKKKF
;
A
#
# COMPACT_ATOMS: atom_id res chain seq x y z
N MET A 1 13.79 6.23 23.13
CA MET A 1 13.72 5.57 21.80
C MET A 1 12.40 4.84 21.52
N GLY A 2 11.57 4.52 22.54
CA GLY A 2 10.37 3.70 22.35
C GLY A 2 9.20 4.35 21.59
N VAL A 3 8.91 5.64 21.80
CA VAL A 3 7.68 6.25 21.25
C VAL A 3 7.71 6.35 19.72
N TYR A 4 8.79 6.89 19.13
CA TYR A 4 8.94 6.98 17.68
C TYR A 4 8.86 5.60 17.01
N LEU A 5 9.53 4.60 17.60
CA LEU A 5 9.51 3.24 17.07
C LEU A 5 8.12 2.60 17.20
N ALA A 6 7.41 2.84 18.31
CA ALA A 6 6.05 2.40 18.50
C ALA A 6 5.10 3.03 17.47
N VAL A 7 5.27 4.31 17.14
CA VAL A 7 4.48 5.00 16.10
C VAL A 7 4.75 4.40 14.72
N LEU A 8 6.02 4.21 14.33
CA LEU A 8 6.34 3.58 13.05
C LEU A 8 5.86 2.14 12.96
N PHE A 9 6.01 1.38 14.05
CA PHE A 9 5.54 0.01 14.11
C PHE A 9 4.00 -0.06 14.00
N SER A 10 3.29 0.84 14.69
CA SER A 10 1.83 0.94 14.58
C SER A 10 1.39 1.31 13.16
N LEU A 11 2.07 2.27 12.52
CA LEU A 11 1.84 2.64 11.14
C LEU A 11 2.01 1.43 10.20
N LEU A 12 3.10 0.67 10.38
CA LEU A 12 3.37 -0.54 9.61
C LEU A 12 2.28 -1.59 9.79
N VAL A 13 1.87 -1.87 11.02
CA VAL A 13 0.80 -2.85 11.30
C VAL A 13 -0.52 -2.42 10.66
N ILE A 14 -0.84 -1.12 10.70
CA ILE A 14 -2.04 -0.56 10.04
C ILE A 14 -1.94 -0.73 8.52
N GLU A 15 -0.82 -0.37 7.91
CA GLU A 15 -0.61 -0.55 6.46
C GLU A 15 -0.70 -2.01 6.04
N MET A 16 -0.11 -2.91 6.83
CA MET A 16 -0.20 -4.36 6.64
C MET A 16 -1.65 -4.86 6.69
N ALA A 17 -2.41 -4.44 7.71
CA ALA A 17 -3.81 -4.84 7.85
C ALA A 17 -4.66 -4.30 6.69
N ILE A 18 -4.45 -3.05 6.29
CA ILE A 18 -5.14 -2.43 5.15
C ILE A 18 -4.83 -3.21 3.87
N LEU A 19 -3.55 -3.46 3.58
CA LEU A 19 -3.14 -4.18 2.39
C LEU A 19 -3.66 -5.61 2.39
N PHE A 20 -3.60 -6.31 3.53
CA PHE A 20 -4.14 -7.65 3.67
C PHE A 20 -5.64 -7.68 3.33
N ILE A 21 -6.43 -6.77 3.92
CA ILE A 21 -7.86 -6.65 3.62
C ILE A 21 -8.08 -6.34 2.14
N LEU A 22 -7.26 -5.46 1.54
CA LEU A 22 -7.41 -5.00 0.17
C LEU A 22 -7.03 -6.06 -0.88
N VAL A 23 -6.10 -6.96 -0.53
CA VAL A 23 -5.64 -8.07 -1.37
C VAL A 23 -6.59 -9.26 -1.33
N LEU A 24 -7.37 -9.44 -0.24
CA LEU A 24 -8.40 -10.47 -0.19
C LEU A 24 -9.42 -10.28 -1.33
N PRO A 25 -10.00 -11.38 -1.88
CA PRO A 25 -11.02 -11.30 -2.91
C PRO A 25 -12.31 -10.70 -2.33
N LEU A 26 -12.38 -9.38 -2.28
CA LEU A 26 -13.52 -8.68 -1.69
C LEU A 26 -14.74 -8.76 -2.61
N PRO A 27 -15.95 -8.99 -2.06
CA PRO A 27 -17.17 -8.93 -2.84
C PRO A 27 -17.35 -7.52 -3.44
N GLN A 28 -17.98 -7.45 -4.60
CA GLN A 28 -18.03 -6.23 -5.41
C GLN A 28 -18.63 -5.02 -4.66
N ARG A 29 -19.58 -5.26 -3.75
CA ARG A 29 -20.17 -4.21 -2.91
C ARG A 29 -19.11 -3.55 -2.02
N MET A 30 -18.23 -4.35 -1.42
CA MET A 30 -17.14 -3.87 -0.56
C MET A 30 -16.06 -3.17 -1.37
N ARG A 31 -15.69 -3.70 -2.56
CA ARG A 31 -14.74 -3.06 -3.48
C ARG A 31 -15.16 -1.63 -3.83
N ARG A 32 -16.42 -1.45 -4.23
CA ARG A 32 -16.97 -0.13 -4.56
C ARG A 32 -16.97 0.79 -3.35
N TRP A 33 -17.37 0.28 -2.19
CA TRP A 33 -17.39 1.06 -0.95
C TRP A 33 -15.99 1.53 -0.53
N LEU A 34 -14.98 0.65 -0.53
CA LEU A 34 -13.59 0.97 -0.25
C LEU A 34 -13.05 2.00 -1.23
N TYR A 35 -13.29 1.81 -2.53
CA TYR A 35 -12.86 2.76 -3.55
C TYR A 35 -13.48 4.15 -3.33
N ILE A 36 -14.77 4.26 -3.08
CA ILE A 36 -15.44 5.55 -2.84
C ILE A 36 -14.87 6.22 -1.60
N ARG A 37 -14.71 5.49 -0.48
CA ARG A 37 -14.12 6.01 0.75
C ARG A 37 -12.69 6.51 0.53
N TYR A 38 -11.85 5.68 -0.10
CA TYR A 38 -10.49 6.06 -0.45
C TYR A 38 -10.45 7.28 -1.37
N SER A 39 -11.32 7.33 -2.38
CA SER A 39 -11.40 8.45 -3.32
C SER A 39 -11.79 9.75 -2.62
N ILE A 40 -12.77 9.73 -1.72
CA ILE A 40 -13.16 10.90 -0.91
C ILE A 40 -11.96 11.41 -0.11
N ILE A 41 -11.24 10.51 0.57
CA ILE A 41 -10.08 10.87 1.40
C ILE A 41 -8.92 11.38 0.53
N SER A 42 -8.59 10.69 -0.56
CA SER A 42 -7.46 11.02 -1.44
C SER A 42 -7.70 12.26 -2.30
N THR A 43 -8.96 12.61 -2.60
CA THR A 43 -9.29 13.82 -3.35
C THR A 43 -9.07 15.08 -2.50
N ASN A 44 -9.10 14.94 -1.18
CA ASN A 44 -8.77 16.04 -0.28
C ASN A 44 -7.28 16.41 -0.39
N LYS A 45 -7.01 17.56 -1.01
CA LYS A 45 -5.64 18.08 -1.20
C LYS A 45 -4.84 18.16 0.10
N LYS A 46 -5.50 18.56 1.21
CA LYS A 46 -4.88 18.63 2.54
C LYS A 46 -4.33 17.26 2.97
N PHE A 47 -5.16 16.22 2.88
CA PHE A 47 -4.77 14.86 3.24
C PHE A 47 -3.62 14.35 2.39
N ARG A 48 -3.66 14.59 1.07
CA ARG A 48 -2.58 14.23 0.16
C ARG A 48 -1.26 14.88 0.55
N THR A 49 -1.25 16.16 0.92
CA THR A 49 -0.05 16.86 1.37
C THR A 49 0.53 16.22 2.64
N TYR A 50 -0.32 15.87 3.62
CA TYR A 50 0.14 15.18 4.83
C TYR A 50 0.75 13.80 4.52
N MET A 51 0.10 12.99 3.67
CA MET A 51 0.61 11.68 3.28
C MET A 51 1.96 11.77 2.56
N VAL A 52 2.11 12.73 1.63
CA VAL A 52 3.39 12.97 0.94
C VAL A 52 4.46 13.43 1.94
N GLY A 53 4.12 14.32 2.88
CA GLY A 53 5.04 14.76 3.93
C GLY A 53 5.52 13.61 4.81
N ILE A 54 4.61 12.75 5.26
CA ILE A 54 4.93 11.54 6.04
C ILE A 54 5.84 10.61 5.23
N MET A 55 5.55 10.39 3.96
CA MET A 55 6.38 9.54 3.10
C MET A 55 7.79 10.07 2.89
N ILE A 56 7.95 11.39 2.72
CA ILE A 56 9.27 12.03 2.67
C ILE A 56 10.00 11.82 4.00
N PHE A 57 9.32 12.01 5.13
CA PHE A 57 9.91 11.84 6.45
C PHE A 57 10.36 10.39 6.71
N VAL A 58 9.50 9.40 6.40
CA VAL A 58 9.85 7.98 6.48
C VAL A 58 11.01 7.65 5.52
N GLY A 59 11.04 8.25 4.33
CA GLY A 59 12.15 8.13 3.39
C GLY A 59 13.48 8.65 3.95
N LEU A 60 13.47 9.81 4.60
CA LEU A 60 14.65 10.35 5.28
C LEU A 60 15.12 9.44 6.42
N LEU A 61 14.19 8.91 7.22
CA LEU A 61 14.49 7.97 8.29
C LEU A 61 15.05 6.64 7.77
N PHE A 62 14.56 6.18 6.62
CA PHE A 62 15.11 5.03 5.93
C PHE A 62 16.55 5.30 5.50
N ILE A 63 16.85 6.44 4.88
CA ILE A 63 18.21 6.81 4.45
C ILE A 63 19.14 6.96 5.65
N ASP A 64 18.70 7.61 6.73
CA ASP A 64 19.49 7.77 7.96
C ASP A 64 19.81 6.41 8.59
N SER A 65 18.79 5.57 8.79
CA SER A 65 18.94 4.23 9.34
C SER A 65 19.83 3.36 8.43
N TRP A 66 19.70 3.49 7.11
CA TRP A 66 20.51 2.77 6.13
C TRP A 66 21.98 3.11 6.28
N LYS A 67 22.33 4.40 6.24
CA LYS A 67 23.73 4.85 6.42
C LYS A 67 24.30 4.38 7.74
N ARG A 68 23.52 4.48 8.82
CA ARG A 68 23.95 4.08 10.17
C ARG A 68 24.04 2.55 10.36
N SER A 69 23.32 1.77 9.54
CA SER A 69 23.39 0.30 9.52
C SER A 69 24.62 -0.25 8.79
N GLN A 70 25.23 0.56 7.92
CA GLN A 70 26.40 0.20 7.11
C GLN A 70 27.75 0.39 7.82
N ILE A 71 27.75 0.80 9.10
CA ILE A 71 28.96 0.92 9.90
C ILE A 71 29.74 -0.40 9.89
N ARG A 72 31.03 -0.33 9.55
CA ARG A 72 31.91 -1.51 9.46
C ARG A 72 32.15 -2.08 10.87
N VAL A 73 32.05 -3.39 10.96
CA VAL A 73 32.28 -4.14 12.20
C VAL A 73 33.53 -4.98 12.02
N SER A 74 34.56 -4.71 12.81
CA SER A 74 35.77 -5.52 12.93
C SER A 74 35.60 -6.50 14.09
N THR A 75 35.42 -7.77 13.73
CA THR A 75 35.39 -8.88 14.68
C THR A 75 36.78 -9.47 14.84
N TYR A 76 37.04 -10.16 15.97
CA TYR A 76 38.28 -10.89 16.21
C TYR A 76 38.69 -11.80 15.04
N ARG A 77 37.71 -12.40 14.33
CA ARG A 77 37.96 -13.31 13.20
C ARG A 77 38.52 -12.61 11.95
N ASN A 78 38.20 -11.34 11.73
CA ASN A 78 38.67 -10.59 10.56
C ASN A 78 40.06 -9.99 10.75
N GLN A 79 40.66 -10.21 11.91
CA GLN A 79 41.92 -9.60 12.28
C GLN A 79 43.09 -10.42 11.72
N LYS A 80 43.65 -9.99 10.59
CA LYS A 80 44.90 -10.57 10.04
C LYS A 80 46.12 -10.36 10.94
N ASN A 81 46.09 -9.37 11.84
CA ASN A 81 47.20 -9.06 12.73
C ASN A 81 46.79 -9.18 14.20
N PRO A 82 47.15 -10.26 14.90
CA PRO A 82 46.76 -10.49 16.31
C PRO A 82 47.24 -9.41 17.28
N TYR A 83 48.18 -8.54 16.88
CA TYR A 83 48.75 -7.51 17.77
C TYR A 83 47.88 -6.25 17.93
N ILE A 84 46.86 -6.04 17.09
CA ILE A 84 46.00 -4.84 17.14
C ILE A 84 44.77 -5.09 18.04
N ILE A 85 44.99 -5.25 19.35
CA ILE A 85 43.93 -5.56 20.33
C ILE A 85 42.80 -4.50 20.31
N ASN A 86 43.12 -3.25 20.01
CA ASN A 86 42.17 -2.13 19.97
C ASN A 86 41.32 -2.07 18.68
N SER A 87 41.42 -3.08 17.80
CA SER A 87 40.65 -3.08 16.55
C SER A 87 39.29 -3.74 16.66
N VAL A 88 38.92 -4.33 17.79
CA VAL A 88 37.63 -5.01 17.94
C VAL A 88 36.53 -3.98 18.18
N THR A 89 35.46 -4.03 17.38
CA THR A 89 34.32 -3.15 17.63
C THR A 89 33.66 -3.45 18.97
N PRO A 90 33.36 -2.43 19.78
CA PRO A 90 32.66 -2.61 21.03
C PRO A 90 31.26 -3.21 20.79
N VAL A 91 30.77 -3.96 21.76
CA VAL A 91 29.43 -4.60 21.71
C VAL A 91 28.34 -3.56 21.50
N ASP A 92 28.49 -2.35 22.05
CA ASP A 92 27.53 -1.25 21.85
C ASP A 92 27.43 -0.80 20.40
N ALA A 93 28.55 -0.79 19.66
CA ALA A 93 28.54 -0.49 18.23
C ALA A 93 27.83 -1.59 17.44
N LEU A 94 28.01 -2.85 17.83
CA LEU A 94 27.30 -3.98 17.21
C LEU A 94 25.79 -3.91 17.49
N ALA A 95 25.39 -3.59 18.73
CA ALA A 95 23.99 -3.41 19.11
C ALA A 95 23.35 -2.23 18.37
N SER A 96 24.04 -1.07 18.32
CA SER A 96 23.59 0.11 17.56
C SER A 96 23.37 -0.22 16.08
N ARG A 97 24.30 -0.97 15.47
CA ARG A 97 24.15 -1.45 14.09
C ARG A 97 22.91 -2.31 13.93
N ALA A 98 22.68 -3.30 14.80
CA ALA A 98 21.51 -4.17 14.74
C ALA A 98 20.20 -3.38 14.89
N TYR A 99 20.15 -2.37 15.78
CA TYR A 99 19.00 -1.49 15.91
C TYR A 99 18.72 -0.68 14.64
N ASN A 100 19.76 -0.16 14.00
CA ASN A 100 19.61 0.58 12.74
C ASN A 100 19.18 -0.35 11.59
N GLN A 101 19.70 -1.59 11.52
CA GLN A 101 19.25 -2.60 10.55
C GLN A 101 17.75 -2.91 10.71
N ARG A 102 17.27 -3.09 11.94
CA ARG A 102 15.84 -3.27 12.20
C ARG A 102 15.03 -2.06 11.72
N ASN A 103 15.49 -0.84 12.00
CA ASN A 103 14.79 0.37 11.60
C ASN A 103 14.73 0.51 10.06
N VAL A 104 15.80 0.14 9.35
CA VAL A 104 15.82 0.05 7.87
C VAL A 104 14.72 -0.86 7.36
N TYR A 105 14.59 -2.07 7.93
CA TYR A 105 13.53 -3.00 7.52
C TYR A 105 12.15 -2.40 7.77
N ILE A 106 11.89 -1.88 8.98
CA ILE A 106 10.60 -1.29 9.34
C ILE A 106 10.24 -0.14 8.39
N SER A 107 11.11 0.86 8.22
CA SER A 107 10.82 2.00 7.36
C SER A 107 10.76 1.61 5.89
N GLY A 108 11.57 0.64 5.45
CA GLY A 108 11.53 0.09 4.10
C GLY A 108 10.19 -0.60 3.80
N PHE A 109 9.69 -1.40 4.74
CA PHE A 109 8.37 -2.04 4.62
C PHE A 109 7.23 -1.02 4.58
N ILE A 110 7.29 0.06 5.37
CA ILE A 110 6.29 1.14 5.32
C ILE A 110 6.25 1.75 3.91
N ILE A 111 7.43 2.10 3.35
CA ILE A 111 7.49 2.68 1.99
C ILE A 111 6.96 1.68 0.96
N TYR A 112 7.33 0.41 1.09
CA TYR A 112 6.87 -0.65 0.20
C TYR A 112 5.35 -0.82 0.25
N PHE A 113 4.76 -0.93 1.44
CA PHE A 113 3.32 -1.10 1.59
C PHE A 113 2.54 0.13 1.13
N TYR A 114 3.05 1.34 1.37
CA TYR A 114 2.45 2.55 0.81
C TYR A 114 2.34 2.47 -0.72
N ILE A 115 3.42 2.09 -1.42
CA ILE A 115 3.42 1.92 -2.89
C ILE A 115 2.46 0.79 -3.31
N CYS A 116 2.46 -0.32 -2.58
CA CYS A 116 1.53 -1.42 -2.85
C CYS A 116 0.07 -0.99 -2.69
N ILE A 117 -0.29 -0.24 -1.64
CA ILE A 117 -1.64 0.27 -1.42
C ILE A 117 -2.06 1.17 -2.58
N LEU A 118 -1.19 2.09 -3.02
CA LEU A 118 -1.46 2.95 -4.19
C LEU A 118 -1.73 2.10 -5.45
N THR A 119 -0.91 1.08 -5.67
CA THR A 119 -1.03 0.17 -6.81
C THR A 119 -2.34 -0.60 -6.76
N VAL A 120 -2.68 -1.22 -5.63
CA VAL A 120 -3.90 -2.00 -5.47
C VAL A 120 -5.14 -1.08 -5.56
N MET A 121 -5.10 0.13 -5.01
CA MET A 121 -6.18 1.10 -5.17
C MET A 121 -6.38 1.53 -6.63
N SER A 122 -5.30 1.66 -7.40
CA SER A 122 -5.39 1.94 -8.84
C SER A 122 -6.05 0.80 -9.61
N ILE A 123 -5.72 -0.45 -9.27
CA ILE A 123 -6.33 -1.65 -9.85
C ILE A 123 -7.80 -1.74 -9.44
N LEU A 124 -8.11 -1.48 -8.17
CA LEU A 124 -9.46 -1.48 -7.63
C LEU A 124 -10.34 -0.46 -8.35
N ARG A 125 -9.83 0.76 -8.57
CA ARG A 125 -10.51 1.79 -9.37
C ARG A 125 -10.88 1.25 -10.76
N ARG A 126 -9.89 0.72 -11.49
CA ARG A 126 -10.11 0.17 -12.83
C ARG A 126 -11.21 -0.88 -12.81
N ILE A 127 -11.17 -1.82 -11.86
CA ILE A 127 -12.17 -2.89 -11.77
C ILE A 127 -13.57 -2.32 -11.51
N VAL A 128 -13.71 -1.32 -10.63
CA VAL A 128 -15.00 -0.67 -10.37
C VAL A 128 -15.53 0.02 -11.63
N GLU A 129 -14.70 0.79 -12.33
CA GLU A 129 -15.07 1.48 -13.57
C GLU A 129 -15.48 0.51 -14.70
N TRP A 130 -14.73 -0.58 -14.87
CA TRP A 130 -15.06 -1.62 -15.83
C TRP A 130 -16.41 -2.27 -15.52
N ASN A 131 -16.68 -2.56 -14.25
CA ASN A 131 -17.94 -3.17 -13.84
C ASN A 131 -19.14 -2.23 -14.01
N ASP A 132 -18.96 -0.93 -13.76
CA ASP A 132 -20.03 0.06 -13.99
C ASP A 132 -20.37 0.20 -15.48
N LYS A 133 -19.35 0.15 -16.36
CA LYS A 133 -19.54 0.11 -17.82
C LYS A 133 -20.27 -1.14 -18.29
N MET A 134 -19.92 -2.32 -17.75
CA MET A 134 -20.61 -3.58 -18.08
C MET A 134 -22.08 -3.54 -17.69
N LYS A 135 -22.40 -3.07 -16.48
CA LYS A 135 -23.80 -2.92 -16.04
C LYS A 135 -24.60 -1.96 -16.93
N ALA A 136 -24.02 -0.82 -17.29
CA ALA A 136 -24.67 0.12 -18.21
C ALA A 136 -24.94 -0.52 -19.59
N GLY A 137 -23.99 -1.33 -20.10
CA GLY A 137 -24.19 -2.11 -21.32
C GLY A 137 -25.35 -3.10 -21.22
N ASP A 138 -25.40 -3.88 -20.13
CA ASP A 138 -26.47 -4.84 -19.87
C ASP A 138 -27.84 -4.16 -19.74
N ASP A 139 -27.92 -3.00 -19.10
CA ASP A 139 -29.16 -2.24 -18.93
C ASP A 139 -29.66 -1.69 -20.29
N ILE A 140 -28.75 -1.21 -21.15
CA ILE A 140 -29.08 -0.77 -22.51
C ILE A 140 -29.59 -1.94 -23.37
N LEU A 141 -28.94 -3.11 -23.26
CA LEU A 141 -29.36 -4.32 -23.98
C LEU A 141 -30.75 -4.79 -23.54
N LYS A 142 -31.01 -4.83 -22.23
CA LYS A 142 -32.33 -5.15 -21.68
C LYS A 142 -33.41 -4.19 -22.17
N GLU A 143 -33.11 -2.89 -22.22
CA GLU A 143 -34.06 -1.90 -22.72
C GLU A 143 -34.33 -2.03 -24.23
N LYS A 144 -33.30 -2.34 -25.04
CA LYS A 144 -33.48 -2.65 -26.47
C LYS A 144 -34.34 -3.90 -26.67
N LEU A 145 -34.11 -4.95 -25.89
CA LEU A 145 -34.91 -6.18 -25.94
C LEU A 145 -36.37 -5.91 -25.54
N ARG A 146 -36.59 -5.14 -24.47
CA ARG A 146 -37.94 -4.76 -24.02
C ARG A 146 -38.68 -3.93 -25.07
N ARG A 147 -38.01 -2.99 -25.72
CA ARG A 147 -38.58 -2.22 -26.85
C ARG A 147 -38.92 -3.09 -28.04
N LYS A 148 -38.03 -4.02 -28.40
CA LYS A 148 -38.27 -4.98 -29.49
C LYS A 148 -39.48 -5.87 -29.18
N GLN A 149 -39.62 -6.36 -27.95
CA GLN A 149 -40.77 -7.15 -27.53
C GLN A 149 -42.08 -6.37 -27.64
N LYS A 150 -42.14 -5.14 -27.08
CA LYS A 150 -43.33 -4.28 -27.21
C LYS A 150 -43.72 -4.02 -28.67
N TYR A 151 -42.74 -3.76 -29.53
CA TYR A 151 -42.98 -3.57 -30.97
C TYR A 151 -43.56 -4.82 -31.63
N LEU A 152 -43.06 -6.01 -31.28
CA LEU A 152 -43.60 -7.28 -31.78
C LEU A 152 -45.04 -7.54 -31.29
N GLU A 153 -45.34 -7.22 -30.04
CA GLU A 153 -46.71 -7.31 -29.48
C GLU A 153 -47.68 -6.36 -30.19
N GLU A 154 -47.26 -5.14 -30.50
CA GLU A 154 -48.07 -4.18 -31.27
C GLU A 154 -48.34 -4.65 -32.71
N LEU A 155 -47.34 -5.26 -33.37
CA LEU A 155 -47.52 -5.84 -34.70
C LEU A 155 -48.49 -7.03 -34.69
N GLN A 156 -48.46 -7.85 -33.64
CA GLN A 156 -49.41 -8.95 -33.49
C GLN A 156 -50.84 -8.45 -33.29
N LYS A 157 -51.03 -7.38 -32.51
CA LYS A 157 -52.36 -6.77 -32.29
C LYS A 157 -52.96 -6.15 -33.54
N LYS A 158 -52.16 -5.58 -34.45
CA LYS A 158 -52.64 -5.02 -35.72
C LYS A 158 -53.07 -6.06 -36.76
N LYS A 159 -52.72 -7.34 -36.56
CA LYS A 159 -53.05 -8.42 -37.48
C LYS A 159 -54.43 -9.03 -37.22
N PHE A 160 -55.10 -8.64 -36.12
CA PHE A 160 -56.45 -9.01 -35.72
C PHE A 160 -57.34 -7.77 -35.69
#